data_AF-A0A1G2H3H0-F1
#
_entry.id   AF-A0A1G2H3H0-F1
#
_cell.length_a   1.000
_cell.length_b   1.000
_cell.length_c   1.000
_cell.angle_alpha   90.00
_cell.angle_beta   90.00
_cell.angle_gamma   90.00
#
_symmetry.space_group_name_H-M   'P 1'
#
loop_
_entity.id
_entity.type
_entity.pdbx_description
1 polymer ?
#
loop_
_entity_poly.entity_id
_entity_poly.type
_entity_poly.pdbx_seq_one_letter_code
_entity_poly.pdbx_strand_id
1 'polypeptide(L)'
;MRFAPGEFYHIVNRGVDGKIVFPQRSDYERFLKGLHMFNSPRPCQLRDISSTEIRSQGERLVDMLSYCLMKDHTHLSMRAKSPQKASLFLQKIFIGYTMYFNTKYERRGVLFQGKAKAVPVKRGEHLDHLFRYIHLNPLDYIDRRWREHGVRNTASIRKAILEYPWSSMRAIIGEREDPILNHELLRQLVPPKKEFLQDLLSWVSGDPISVWDEWE
;
A
#
# COMPACT_ATOMS: atom_id res chain seq x y z
N MET A 1 9.51 -16.11 5.01
CA MET A 1 8.23 -15.50 5.38
C MET A 1 7.19 -16.60 5.44
N ARG A 2 6.51 -16.78 6.58
CA ARG A 2 5.42 -17.75 6.69
C ARG A 2 4.12 -16.98 6.80
N PHE A 3 3.36 -16.98 5.71
CA PHE A 3 1.99 -16.49 5.71
C PHE A 3 1.07 -17.57 6.26
N ALA A 4 -0.09 -17.17 6.78
CA ALA A 4 -1.17 -18.04 7.21
C ALA A 4 -2.46 -17.69 6.44
N PRO A 5 -3.26 -18.68 6.01
CA PRO A 5 -4.52 -18.43 5.34
C PRO A 5 -5.47 -17.58 6.19
N GLY A 6 -6.09 -16.57 5.60
CA GLY A 6 -7.07 -15.69 6.26
C GLY A 6 -6.47 -14.56 7.09
N GLU A 7 -5.17 -14.61 7.39
CA GLU A 7 -4.49 -13.61 8.21
C GLU A 7 -4.15 -12.32 7.43
N PHE A 8 -4.04 -11.22 8.17
CA PHE A 8 -3.74 -9.89 7.64
C PHE A 8 -2.26 -9.56 7.81
N TYR A 9 -1.73 -8.80 6.85
CA TYR A 9 -0.32 -8.43 6.84
C TYR A 9 -0.14 -7.00 6.38
N HIS A 10 0.74 -6.27 7.08
CA HIS A 10 1.37 -5.07 6.57
C HIS A 10 2.62 -5.46 5.79
N ILE A 11 2.66 -5.08 4.52
CA ILE A 11 3.77 -5.35 3.64
C ILE A 11 4.53 -4.05 3.40
N VAL A 12 5.82 -4.08 3.73
CA VAL A 12 6.73 -2.95 3.52
C VAL A 12 7.91 -3.40 2.67
N ASN A 13 8.27 -2.57 1.70
CA ASN A 13 9.51 -2.78 0.96
C ASN A 13 10.16 -1.44 0.63
N ARG A 14 11.44 -1.32 0.94
CA ARG A 14 12.21 -0.08 0.84
C ARG A 14 13.31 -0.24 -0.20
N GLY A 15 13.60 0.85 -0.92
CA GLY A 15 14.72 0.93 -1.84
C GLY A 15 16.05 0.68 -1.13
N VAL A 16 16.96 -0.02 -1.80
CA VAL A 16 18.32 -0.23 -1.29
C VAL A 16 18.99 1.12 -1.03
N ASP A 17 19.63 1.28 0.12
CA ASP A 17 20.30 2.53 0.54
C ASP A 17 19.42 3.79 0.45
N GLY A 18 18.11 3.68 0.73
CA GLY A 18 17.17 4.80 0.64
C GLY A 18 16.89 5.25 -0.80
N LYS A 19 17.17 4.40 -1.78
CA LYS A 19 16.96 4.71 -3.19
C LYS A 19 15.51 5.05 -3.49
N ILE A 20 15.32 6.13 -4.22
CA ILE A 20 14.03 6.48 -4.83
C ILE A 20 13.66 5.38 -5.83
N VAL A 21 12.59 4.66 -5.53
CA VAL A 21 12.04 3.59 -6.37
C VAL A 21 10.91 4.10 -7.27
N PHE A 22 10.39 5.30 -7.04
CA PHE A 22 9.44 5.99 -7.95
C PHE A 22 9.92 7.40 -8.35
N PRO A 23 10.92 7.54 -9.24
CA PRO A 23 11.43 8.84 -9.67
C PRO A 23 10.41 9.69 -10.43
N GLN A 24 9.48 9.06 -11.15
CA GLN A 24 8.49 9.74 -11.99
C GLN A 24 7.08 9.23 -11.74
N ARG A 25 6.09 10.04 -12.11
CA ARG A 25 4.67 9.69 -12.10
C ARG A 25 4.37 8.32 -12.75
N SER A 26 5.00 8.05 -13.90
CA SER A 26 4.80 6.80 -14.65
C SER A 26 5.26 5.56 -13.87
N ASP A 27 6.19 5.71 -12.93
CA ASP A 27 6.68 4.62 -12.09
C ASP A 27 5.64 4.21 -11.05
N TYR A 28 5.00 5.19 -10.41
CA TYR A 28 3.87 4.95 -9.51
C TYR A 28 2.71 4.28 -10.24
N GLU A 29 2.32 4.82 -11.41
CA GLU A 29 1.25 4.27 -12.24
C GLU A 29 1.57 2.83 -12.66
N ARG A 30 2.83 2.55 -13.04
CA ARG A 30 3.28 1.21 -13.38
C ARG A 30 3.15 0.23 -12.21
N PHE A 31 3.49 0.67 -10.99
CA PHE A 31 3.40 -0.16 -9.79
C PHE A 31 1.95 -0.43 -9.40
N LEU A 32 1.08 0.58 -9.42
CA LEU A 32 -0.36 0.42 -9.18
C LEU A 32 -0.99 -0.53 -10.20
N LYS A 33 -0.64 -0.40 -11.47
CA LYS A 33 -1.04 -1.35 -12.51
C LYS A 33 -0.53 -2.76 -12.20
N GLY A 34 0.70 -2.88 -11.70
CA GLY A 34 1.26 -4.13 -11.20
C GLY A 34 0.45 -4.73 -10.05
N LEU A 35 0.08 -3.94 -9.03
CA LEU A 35 -0.73 -4.41 -7.89
C LEU A 35 -2.04 -5.01 -8.35
N HIS A 36 -2.67 -4.37 -9.33
CA HIS A 36 -3.85 -4.93 -9.96
C HIS A 36 -3.50 -6.22 -10.72
N MET A 37 -2.72 -6.11 -11.80
CA MET A 37 -2.50 -7.19 -12.77
C MET A 37 -1.81 -8.44 -12.22
N PHE A 38 -0.84 -8.26 -11.32
CA PHE A 38 -0.10 -9.38 -10.76
C PHE A 38 -0.86 -10.10 -9.65
N ASN A 39 -1.97 -9.55 -9.17
CA ASN A 39 -2.89 -10.21 -8.24
C ASN A 39 -3.79 -11.26 -8.94
N SER A 40 -3.19 -12.06 -9.81
CA SER A 40 -3.84 -13.15 -10.54
C SER A 40 -2.90 -14.36 -10.57
N PRO A 41 -3.39 -15.60 -10.51
CA PRO A 41 -2.56 -16.79 -10.69
C PRO A 41 -2.03 -16.92 -12.13
N ARG A 42 -2.67 -16.26 -13.11
CA ARG A 42 -2.25 -16.34 -14.50
C ARG A 42 -0.90 -15.65 -14.73
N PRO A 43 -0.03 -16.19 -15.60
CA PRO A 43 1.14 -15.48 -16.08
C PRO A 43 0.71 -14.13 -16.67
N CYS A 44 1.35 -13.06 -16.22
CA CYS A 44 1.10 -11.73 -16.79
C CYS A 44 2.01 -11.58 -18.01
N GLN A 45 1.44 -11.33 -19.18
CA GLN A 45 2.21 -11.14 -20.40
C GLN A 45 2.58 -9.66 -20.55
N LEU A 46 3.72 -9.37 -21.19
CA LEU A 46 4.17 -8.00 -21.47
C LEU A 46 3.10 -7.16 -22.19
N ARG A 47 2.32 -7.77 -23.09
CA ARG A 47 1.19 -7.12 -23.78
C ARG A 47 0.07 -6.68 -22.86
N ASP A 48 -0.13 -7.38 -21.73
CA ASP A 48 -1.19 -7.03 -20.78
C ASP A 48 -0.78 -5.75 -20.02
N ILE A 49 0.53 -5.52 -19.88
CA ILE A 49 1.10 -4.34 -19.20
C ILE A 49 1.01 -3.09 -20.08
N SER A 50 0.92 -3.21 -21.41
CA SER A 50 0.74 -2.08 -22.32
C SER A 50 -0.72 -1.72 -22.57
N SER A 51 -1.68 -2.63 -22.34
CA SER A 51 -3.10 -2.34 -22.56
C SER A 51 -3.66 -1.38 -21.52
N THR A 52 -4.38 -0.33 -21.93
CA THR A 52 -5.12 0.57 -21.03
C THR A 52 -6.29 -0.13 -20.32
N GLU A 53 -6.75 -1.26 -20.86
CA GLU A 53 -7.87 -2.02 -20.31
C GLU A 53 -7.45 -2.90 -19.13
N ILE A 54 -8.10 -2.65 -18.00
CA ILE A 54 -8.07 -3.46 -16.80
C ILE A 54 -9.10 -4.59 -17.00
N ARG A 55 -8.66 -5.75 -17.51
CA ARG A 55 -9.55 -6.91 -17.70
C ARG A 55 -10.10 -7.42 -16.38
N SER A 56 -11.35 -7.92 -16.40
CA SER A 56 -11.97 -8.54 -15.23
C SER A 56 -11.07 -9.68 -14.72
N GLN A 57 -10.66 -9.54 -13.46
CA GLN A 57 -9.83 -10.56 -12.85
C GLN A 57 -10.72 -11.70 -12.39
N GLY A 58 -10.35 -12.91 -12.80
CA GLY A 58 -10.87 -14.12 -12.17
C GLY A 58 -10.35 -14.23 -10.74
N GLU A 59 -9.83 -15.39 -10.38
CA GLU A 59 -9.30 -15.59 -9.03
C GLU A 59 -8.18 -14.60 -8.68
N ARG A 60 -8.31 -13.91 -7.53
CA ARG A 60 -7.25 -13.08 -6.93
C ARG A 60 -6.35 -13.90 -6.01
N LEU A 61 -5.05 -13.64 -6.01
CA LEU A 61 -4.07 -14.30 -5.13
C LEU A 61 -4.20 -13.85 -3.67
N VAL A 62 -4.42 -12.56 -3.44
CA VAL A 62 -4.59 -11.94 -2.13
C VAL A 62 -5.79 -10.99 -2.15
N ASP A 63 -6.33 -10.66 -0.98
CA ASP A 63 -7.26 -9.54 -0.86
C ASP A 63 -6.46 -8.30 -0.47
N MET A 64 -6.33 -7.35 -1.39
CA MET A 64 -5.71 -6.06 -1.11
C MET A 64 -6.71 -5.18 -0.38
N LEU A 65 -6.26 -4.53 0.68
CA LEU A 65 -7.10 -3.71 1.56
C LEU A 65 -6.75 -2.23 1.45
N SER A 66 -5.46 -1.89 1.46
CA SER A 66 -5.01 -0.51 1.30
C SER A 66 -3.57 -0.45 0.79
N TYR A 67 -3.17 0.72 0.30
CA TYR A 67 -1.80 1.00 -0.07
C TYR A 67 -1.45 2.49 0.11
N CYS A 68 -0.17 2.76 0.31
CA CYS A 68 0.46 4.07 0.14
C CYS A 68 1.85 3.85 -0.45
N LEU A 69 2.12 4.43 -1.62
CA LEU A 69 3.43 4.39 -2.25
C LEU A 69 4.17 5.68 -1.90
N MET A 70 5.31 5.57 -1.23
CA MET A 70 6.24 6.67 -0.95
C MET A 70 7.39 6.61 -1.94
N LYS A 71 8.14 7.71 -2.16
CA LYS A 71 9.16 7.81 -3.22
C LYS A 71 10.20 6.67 -3.19
N ASP A 72 10.54 6.18 -2.01
CA ASP A 72 11.60 5.22 -1.73
C ASP A 72 11.07 3.93 -1.10
N HIS A 73 9.77 3.80 -0.82
CA HIS A 73 9.19 2.60 -0.23
C HIS A 73 7.70 2.45 -0.46
N THR A 74 7.17 1.26 -0.18
CA THR A 74 5.74 0.96 -0.31
C THR A 74 5.18 0.46 1.01
N HIS A 75 3.99 0.90 1.38
CA HIS A 75 3.17 0.28 2.42
C HIS A 75 1.91 -0.32 1.79
N LEU A 76 1.67 -1.61 2.01
CA LEU A 76 0.48 -2.31 1.53
C LEU A 76 -0.18 -3.05 2.70
N SER A 77 -1.51 -3.08 2.74
CA SER A 77 -2.26 -3.98 3.61
C SER A 77 -2.95 -5.05 2.76
N MET A 78 -2.76 -6.31 3.12
CA MET A 78 -3.40 -7.43 2.42
C MET A 78 -3.80 -8.56 3.36
N ARG A 79 -4.84 -9.31 2.98
CA ARG A 79 -5.19 -10.60 3.57
C ARG A 79 -4.65 -11.73 2.70
N ALA A 80 -3.90 -12.64 3.32
CA ALA A 80 -3.35 -13.79 2.62
C ALA A 80 -4.44 -14.86 2.41
N LYS A 81 -4.77 -15.22 1.16
CA LYS A 81 -5.70 -16.33 0.90
C LYS A 81 -5.07 -17.70 1.13
N SER A 82 -3.78 -17.82 0.81
CA SER A 82 -2.95 -18.95 1.19
C SER A 82 -1.48 -18.52 1.23
N PRO A 83 -0.60 -19.30 1.88
CA PRO A 83 0.79 -18.91 1.98
C PRO A 83 1.52 -18.84 0.64
N GLN A 84 1.19 -19.75 -0.27
CA GLN A 84 1.75 -19.83 -1.61
C GLN A 84 1.26 -18.68 -2.49
N LYS A 85 -0.04 -18.34 -2.42
CA LYS A 85 -0.61 -17.24 -3.21
C LYS A 85 -0.08 -15.88 -2.77
N ALA A 86 0.05 -15.65 -1.46
CA ALA A 86 0.64 -14.44 -0.92
C ALA A 86 2.11 -14.30 -1.35
N SER A 87 2.90 -15.37 -1.22
CA SER A 87 4.31 -15.37 -1.65
C SER A 87 4.44 -15.13 -3.15
N LEU A 88 3.60 -15.76 -3.97
CA LEU A 88 3.57 -15.57 -5.42
C LEU A 88 3.20 -14.13 -5.79
N PHE A 89 2.20 -13.55 -5.14
CA PHE A 89 1.81 -12.16 -5.38
C PHE A 89 2.97 -11.19 -5.11
N LEU A 90 3.61 -11.30 -3.94
CA LEU A 90 4.74 -10.45 -3.57
C LEU A 90 5.94 -10.63 -4.49
N GLN A 91 6.21 -11.88 -4.92
CA GLN A 91 7.23 -12.16 -5.91
C GLN A 91 6.93 -11.45 -7.24
N LYS A 92 5.70 -11.60 -7.76
CA LYS A 92 5.31 -11.01 -9.05
C LYS A 92 5.38 -9.49 -9.02
N ILE A 93 4.88 -8.84 -7.97
CA ILE A 93 4.90 -7.37 -7.89
C ILE A 93 6.31 -6.81 -7.74
N PHE A 94 7.09 -7.26 -6.77
CA PHE A 94 8.39 -6.64 -6.50
C PHE A 94 9.46 -7.02 -7.51
N ILE A 95 9.50 -8.27 -7.98
CA ILE A 95 10.42 -8.67 -9.05
C ILE A 95 10.00 -8.05 -10.37
N GLY A 96 8.70 -8.12 -10.71
CA GLY A 96 8.15 -7.50 -11.92
C GLY A 96 8.46 -6.02 -12.02
N TYR A 97 8.31 -5.30 -10.90
CA TYR A 97 8.65 -3.89 -10.84
C TYR A 97 10.16 -3.62 -10.91
N THR A 98 10.98 -4.41 -10.22
CA THR A 98 12.45 -4.30 -10.31
C THR A 98 12.95 -4.48 -11.74
N MET A 99 12.41 -5.47 -12.47
CA MET A 99 12.76 -5.68 -13.89
C MET A 99 12.35 -4.50 -14.76
N TYR A 100 11.14 -3.97 -14.59
CA TYR A 100 10.70 -2.75 -15.27
C TYR A 100 11.63 -1.58 -14.99
N PHE A 101 11.93 -1.32 -13.72
CA PHE A 101 12.74 -0.19 -13.29
C PHE A 101 14.16 -0.29 -13.86
N ASN A 102 14.78 -1.47 -13.75
CA ASN A 102 16.11 -1.73 -14.28
C ASN A 102 16.16 -1.55 -15.79
N THR A 103 15.12 -1.97 -16.52
CA THR A 103 15.04 -1.77 -17.97
C THR A 103 14.89 -0.29 -18.32
N LYS A 104 13.94 0.41 -17.69
CA LYS A 104 13.64 1.82 -17.97
C LYS A 104 14.82 2.76 -17.66
N TYR A 105 15.54 2.49 -16.58
CA TYR A 105 16.63 3.33 -16.09
C TYR A 105 18.02 2.75 -16.40
N GLU A 106 18.12 1.75 -17.29
CA GLU A 106 19.37 1.10 -17.72
C GLU A 106 20.24 0.61 -16.55
N ARG A 107 19.59 0.16 -15.48
CA ARG A 107 20.24 -0.35 -14.27
C ARG A 107 20.35 -1.86 -14.28
N ARG A 108 21.24 -2.36 -13.42
CA ARG A 108 21.36 -3.78 -13.08
C ARG A 108 21.34 -3.95 -11.57
N GLY A 109 21.01 -5.16 -11.12
CA GLY A 109 21.04 -5.54 -9.71
C GLY A 109 19.74 -5.28 -8.95
N VAL A 110 19.86 -5.27 -7.63
CA VAL A 110 18.72 -5.14 -6.71
C VAL A 110 18.19 -3.70 -6.66
N LEU A 111 16.87 -3.55 -6.60
CA LEU A 111 16.21 -2.24 -6.38
C LEU A 111 15.80 -2.05 -4.92
N PHE A 112 15.25 -3.10 -4.31
CA PHE A 112 14.78 -3.11 -2.93
C PHE A 112 15.80 -3.80 -1.99
N GLN A 113 15.68 -3.57 -0.68
CA GLN A 113 16.52 -4.15 0.39
C GLN A 113 16.32 -5.67 0.61
N GLY A 114 15.91 -6.40 -0.42
CA GLY A 114 15.64 -7.85 -0.39
C GLY A 114 14.16 -8.18 -0.51
N LYS A 115 13.73 -9.20 0.25
CA LYS A 115 12.32 -9.62 0.29
C LYS A 115 11.52 -8.58 1.08
N ALA A 116 10.31 -8.27 0.62
CA ALA A 116 9.41 -7.39 1.35
C ALA A 116 9.19 -7.91 2.78
N LYS A 117 9.21 -7.01 3.77
CA LYS A 117 8.82 -7.26 5.15
C LYS A 117 7.31 -7.50 5.18
N ALA A 118 6.87 -8.52 5.91
CA ALA A 118 5.46 -8.82 6.12
C ALA A 118 5.23 -8.97 7.63
N VAL A 119 4.59 -7.96 8.20
CA VAL A 119 4.26 -7.90 9.63
C VAL A 119 2.83 -8.42 9.80
N PRO A 120 2.60 -9.51 10.56
CA PRO A 120 1.26 -10.01 10.83
C PRO A 120 0.43 -8.98 11.60
N VAL A 121 -0.84 -8.84 11.23
CA VAL A 121 -1.77 -7.87 11.83
C VAL A 121 -3.00 -8.59 12.34
N LYS A 122 -3.38 -8.28 13.58
CA LYS A 122 -4.58 -8.82 14.20
C LYS A 122 -5.78 -8.00 13.72
N ARG A 123 -6.94 -8.66 13.57
CA ARG A 123 -8.20 -7.97 13.30
C ARG A 123 -8.58 -7.05 14.48
N GLY A 124 -9.46 -6.08 14.22
CA GLY A 124 -9.93 -5.10 15.20
C GLY A 124 -9.00 -3.88 15.22
N GLU A 125 -8.78 -3.32 16.40
CA GLU A 125 -8.03 -2.07 16.58
C GLU A 125 -6.64 -2.08 15.94
N HIS A 126 -5.94 -3.22 15.97
CA HIS A 126 -4.62 -3.35 15.37
C HIS A 126 -4.65 -3.13 13.85
N LEU A 127 -5.69 -3.62 13.18
CA LEU A 127 -5.91 -3.41 11.75
C LEU A 127 -6.35 -1.97 11.46
N ASP A 128 -7.19 -1.37 12.31
CA ASP A 128 -7.62 0.03 12.17
C ASP A 128 -6.45 0.99 12.31
N HIS A 129 -5.54 0.74 13.25
CA HIS A 129 -4.27 1.47 13.38
C HIS A 129 -3.43 1.35 12.11
N LEU A 130 -3.34 0.16 11.51
CA LEU A 130 -2.62 0.00 10.24
C LEU A 130 -3.25 0.84 9.13
N PHE A 131 -4.59 0.85 9.00
CA PHE A 131 -5.26 1.69 8.01
C PHE A 131 -4.93 3.17 8.22
N ARG A 132 -4.98 3.67 9.46
CA ARG A 132 -4.58 5.06 9.76
C ARG A 132 -3.12 5.30 9.39
N TYR A 133 -2.21 4.44 9.85
CA TYR A 133 -0.77 4.52 9.57
C TYR A 133 -0.50 4.67 8.07
N ILE A 134 -1.01 3.73 7.26
CA ILE A 134 -0.76 3.70 5.81
C ILE A 134 -1.18 5.01 5.16
N HIS A 135 -2.34 5.56 5.50
CA HIS A 135 -2.87 6.77 4.87
C HIS A 135 -2.29 8.07 5.45
N LEU A 136 -1.65 8.02 6.62
CA LEU A 136 -0.94 9.16 7.23
C LEU A 136 0.53 9.27 6.78
N ASN A 137 1.12 8.22 6.18
CA ASN A 137 2.50 8.26 5.67
C ASN A 137 2.82 9.46 4.74
N PRO A 138 1.91 9.97 3.88
CA PRO A 138 2.19 11.17 3.08
C PRO A 138 2.57 12.41 3.90
N LEU A 139 2.24 12.46 5.20
CA LEU A 139 2.65 13.55 6.08
C LEU A 139 4.18 13.64 6.25
N ASP A 140 4.94 12.59 5.95
CA ASP A 140 6.40 12.62 5.96
C ASP A 140 6.99 13.63 4.96
N TYR A 141 6.24 14.00 3.93
CA TYR A 141 6.65 15.06 3.00
C TYR A 141 6.42 16.47 3.54
N ILE A 142 5.64 16.61 4.62
CA ILE A 142 5.36 17.87 5.29
C ILE A 142 6.23 17.99 6.53
N ASP A 143 6.24 16.95 7.35
CA ASP A 143 6.97 16.91 8.61
C ASP A 143 7.31 15.46 8.97
N ARG A 144 8.56 15.06 8.89
CA ARG A 144 8.98 13.67 9.19
C ARG A 144 8.81 13.29 10.65
N ARG A 145 8.65 14.26 11.56
CA ARG A 145 8.50 14.06 13.00
C ARG A 145 7.05 14.16 13.48
N TRP A 146 6.08 14.23 12.55
CA TRP A 146 4.66 14.26 12.87
C TRP A 146 4.21 13.15 13.83
N ARG A 147 4.90 12.00 13.82
CA ARG A 147 4.68 10.86 14.73
C ARG A 147 5.05 11.16 16.19
N GLU A 148 6.05 12.01 16.42
CA GLU A 148 6.60 12.34 17.74
C GLU A 148 5.75 13.37 18.49
N HIS A 149 5.09 14.29 17.77
CA HIS A 149 4.38 15.41 18.38
C HIS A 149 2.93 15.59 17.87
N GLY A 150 2.43 14.62 17.11
CA GLY A 150 1.13 14.71 16.44
C GLY A 150 1.09 15.84 15.41
N VAL A 151 -0.11 16.18 14.93
CA VAL A 151 -0.27 17.30 14.01
C VAL A 151 -1.42 18.21 14.46
N ARG A 152 -1.16 19.51 14.52
CA ARG A 152 -2.11 20.51 15.06
C ARG A 152 -3.06 21.08 14.00
N ASN A 153 -2.65 21.13 12.72
CA ASN A 153 -3.44 21.72 11.65
C ASN A 153 -4.18 20.63 10.85
N THR A 154 -5.39 20.30 11.28
CA THR A 154 -6.25 19.28 10.65
C THR A 154 -6.61 19.60 9.20
N ALA A 155 -6.76 20.88 8.83
CA ALA A 155 -7.04 21.27 7.45
C ALA A 155 -5.85 20.96 6.53
N SER A 156 -4.63 21.22 6.98
CA SER A 156 -3.39 20.90 6.24
C SER A 156 -3.21 19.39 6.07
N ILE A 157 -3.45 18.60 7.13
CA ILE A 157 -3.40 17.13 7.08
C ILE A 157 -4.41 16.61 6.06
N ARG A 158 -5.66 17.06 6.19
CA ARG A 158 -6.75 16.63 5.31
C ARG A 158 -6.37 16.87 3.86
N LYS A 159 -5.84 18.05 3.54
CA LYS A 159 -5.35 18.37 2.20
C LYS A 159 -4.24 17.40 1.77
N ALA A 160 -3.24 17.20 2.62
CA ALA A 160 -2.09 16.34 2.33
C ALA A 160 -2.49 14.90 1.98
N ILE A 161 -3.34 14.27 2.79
CA ILE A 161 -3.71 12.86 2.60
C ILE A 161 -4.72 12.65 1.47
N LEU A 162 -5.59 13.64 1.19
CA LEU A 162 -6.59 13.54 0.12
C LEU A 162 -6.04 13.92 -1.25
N GLU A 163 -5.09 14.86 -1.32
CA GLU A 163 -4.45 15.26 -2.57
C GLU A 163 -3.31 14.32 -2.97
N TYR A 164 -2.79 13.48 -2.06
CA TYR A 164 -1.75 12.52 -2.39
C TYR A 164 -2.28 11.39 -3.28
N PRO A 165 -1.90 11.33 -4.57
CA PRO A 165 -2.56 10.46 -5.54
C PRO A 165 -2.12 8.99 -5.44
N TRP A 166 -1.02 8.73 -4.73
CA TRP A 166 -0.38 7.42 -4.63
C TRP A 166 -0.80 6.63 -3.39
N SER A 167 -1.99 6.94 -2.86
CA SER A 167 -2.59 6.28 -1.72
C SER A 167 -4.02 5.85 -2.03
N SER A 168 -4.46 4.77 -1.40
CA SER A 168 -5.84 4.30 -1.48
C SER A 168 -6.84 5.15 -0.68
N MET A 169 -6.41 6.25 -0.04
CA MET A 169 -7.23 7.04 0.89
C MET A 169 -8.61 7.38 0.30
N ARG A 170 -8.63 7.91 -0.94
CA ARG A 170 -9.87 8.29 -1.62
C ARG A 170 -10.82 7.12 -1.86
N ALA A 171 -10.29 5.91 -2.03
CA ALA A 171 -11.12 4.71 -2.14
C ALA A 171 -11.65 4.23 -0.78
N ILE A 172 -10.84 4.33 0.27
CA ILE A 172 -11.26 4.02 1.64
C ILE A 172 -12.41 4.91 2.10
N ILE A 173 -12.37 6.21 1.79
CA ILE A 173 -13.47 7.14 2.09
C ILE A 173 -14.57 7.16 1.01
N GLY A 174 -14.43 6.34 -0.03
CA GLY A 174 -15.44 6.16 -1.06
C GLY A 174 -15.65 7.29 -2.06
N GLU A 175 -14.69 8.21 -2.19
CA GLU A 175 -14.70 9.22 -3.26
C GLU A 175 -14.32 8.64 -4.63
N ARG A 176 -13.73 7.45 -4.67
CA ARG A 176 -13.27 6.78 -5.89
C ARG A 176 -13.40 5.27 -5.77
N GLU A 177 -13.79 4.61 -6.86
CA GLU A 177 -13.63 3.16 -7.00
C GLU A 177 -12.17 2.81 -7.32
N ASP A 178 -11.68 1.74 -6.70
CA ASP A 178 -10.32 1.24 -6.93
C ASP A 178 -10.30 -0.27 -7.19
N PRO A 179 -10.06 -0.72 -8.42
CA PRO A 179 -10.07 -2.13 -8.78
C PRO A 179 -8.89 -2.93 -8.19
N ILE A 180 -7.94 -2.29 -7.52
CA ILE A 180 -6.89 -2.96 -6.76
C ILE A 180 -7.49 -3.57 -5.48
N LEU A 181 -8.42 -2.86 -4.84
CA LEU A 181 -8.91 -3.19 -3.50
C LEU A 181 -10.05 -4.21 -3.50
N ASN A 182 -10.14 -5.02 -2.46
CA ASN A 182 -11.30 -5.85 -2.18
C ASN A 182 -12.35 -5.04 -1.38
N HIS A 183 -13.23 -4.34 -2.12
CA HIS A 183 -14.29 -3.50 -1.54
C HIS A 183 -15.32 -4.27 -0.71
N GLU A 184 -15.57 -5.54 -1.04
CA GLU A 184 -16.49 -6.37 -0.25
C GLU A 184 -15.95 -6.63 1.15
N LEU A 185 -14.67 -7.01 1.24
CA LEU A 185 -14.02 -7.23 2.52
C LEU A 185 -13.80 -5.92 3.27
N LEU A 186 -13.47 -4.82 2.58
CA LEU A 186 -13.30 -3.51 3.22
C LEU A 186 -14.57 -3.04 3.95
N ARG A 187 -15.76 -3.26 3.36
CA ARG A 187 -17.04 -2.94 4.02
C ARG A 187 -17.26 -3.68 5.34
N GLN A 188 -16.57 -4.80 5.56
CA GLN A 188 -16.67 -5.61 6.77
C GLN A 188 -15.57 -5.30 7.81
N LEU A 189 -14.56 -4.53 7.42
CA LEU A 189 -13.35 -4.31 8.21
C LEU A 189 -13.17 -2.86 8.65
N VAL A 190 -13.53 -1.91 7.79
CA VAL A 190 -13.33 -0.48 8.03
C VAL A 190 -14.65 0.15 8.45
N PRO A 191 -14.66 1.13 9.39
CA PRO A 191 -15.82 1.95 9.67
C PRO A 191 -16.43 2.54 8.39
N PRO A 192 -17.71 2.95 8.43
CA PRO A 192 -18.35 3.63 7.32
C PRO A 192 -17.46 4.72 6.72
N LYS A 193 -17.43 4.79 5.38
CA LYS A 193 -16.61 5.70 4.55
C LYS A 193 -16.50 7.14 5.06
N LYS A 194 -17.58 7.69 5.63
CA LYS A 194 -17.64 9.07 6.15
C LYS A 194 -17.01 9.23 7.55
N GLU A 195 -17.02 8.18 8.36
CA GLU A 195 -16.52 8.19 9.74
C GLU A 195 -15.00 8.01 9.76
N PHE A 196 -14.45 7.17 8.87
CA PHE A 196 -13.01 6.88 8.85
C PHE A 196 -12.12 8.14 8.77
N LEU A 197 -12.48 9.12 7.95
CA LEU A 197 -11.70 10.37 7.85
C LEU A 197 -11.77 11.20 9.13
N GLN A 198 -12.93 11.26 9.78
CA GLN A 198 -13.10 12.00 11.02
C GLN A 198 -12.30 11.32 12.15
N ASP A 199 -12.40 10.00 12.24
CA ASP A 199 -11.64 9.19 13.19
C ASP A 199 -10.14 9.34 12.99
N LEU A 200 -9.66 9.29 11.73
CA LEU A 200 -8.25 9.48 11.39
C LEU A 200 -7.75 10.87 11.79
N LEU A 201 -8.52 11.93 11.53
CA LEU A 201 -8.15 13.30 11.87
C LEU A 201 -8.15 13.54 13.38
N SER A 202 -9.14 12.99 14.10
CA SER A 202 -9.18 13.03 15.57
C SER A 202 -7.94 12.34 16.15
N TRP A 203 -7.64 11.16 15.63
CA TRP A 203 -6.57 10.31 16.14
C TRP A 203 -5.17 10.90 15.94
N VAL A 204 -4.86 11.50 14.78
CA VAL A 204 -3.56 12.17 14.55
C VAL A 204 -3.40 13.50 15.30
N SER A 205 -4.51 14.08 15.77
CA SER A 205 -4.52 15.34 16.52
C SER A 205 -4.42 15.13 18.04
N GLY A 206 -4.60 13.90 18.52
CA GLY A 206 -4.89 13.58 19.91
C GLY A 206 -3.67 13.49 20.84
N ASP A 207 -2.62 12.76 20.48
CA ASP A 207 -1.41 12.57 21.33
C ASP A 207 -0.27 11.88 20.54
N PRO A 208 1.00 11.91 21.04
CA PRO A 208 2.11 11.14 20.48
C PRO A 208 1.80 9.65 20.52
N ILE A 209 1.69 9.01 19.37
CA ILE A 209 1.31 7.61 19.27
C ILE A 209 2.58 6.76 19.35
N SER A 210 2.78 6.03 20.46
CA SER A 210 3.94 5.13 20.66
C SER A 210 3.86 3.82 19.86
N VAL A 211 2.87 3.68 18.97
CA VAL A 211 2.48 2.42 18.31
C VAL A 211 3.07 2.32 16.89
N TRP A 212 3.95 3.25 16.52
CA TRP A 212 4.43 3.39 15.14
C TRP A 212 5.62 2.53 14.76
N ASP A 213 6.51 2.27 15.71
CA ASP A 213 7.79 1.58 15.46
C ASP A 213 7.59 0.14 14.96
N GLU A 214 6.42 -0.44 15.20
CA GLU A 214 6.05 -1.79 14.74
C GLU A 214 5.86 -1.84 13.21
N TRP A 215 5.62 -0.70 12.56
CA TRP A 215 5.17 -0.59 11.17
C TRP A 215 6.25 -0.13 10.17
N GLU A 216 7.43 0.28 10.62
CA GLU A 216 8.52 0.74 9.74
C GLU A 216 9.41 -0.38 9.18
#